data_AF-A0A969IMH3-F1
#
_entry.id   AF-A0A969IMH3-F1
#
_cell.length_a   1.000
_cell.length_b   1.000
_cell.length_c   1.000
_cell.angle_alpha   90.00
_cell.angle_beta   90.00
_cell.angle_gamma   90.00
#
_symmetry.space_group_name_H-M   'P 1'
#
loop_
_entity.id
_entity.type
_entity.pdbx_description
1 polymer ?
#
loop_
_entity_poly.entity_id
_entity_poly.type
_entity_poly.pdbx_seq_one_letter_code
_entity_poly.pdbx_strand_id
1 'polypeptide(L)'
;MLGGTTTEQALRNALKKAGVTADVQVTKTHAEGLALLDDGTISGYFAERDILTSLLRTSKAPEELMVSENYLTIEPYALALPLGDQEFRLAVDRALSHIYLSDEIGTIFERAFSSKAKPSQLLKTLFVISALPD
;
A
#
# COMPACT_ATOMS: atom_id res chain seq x y z
N MET A 1 -1.01 5.33 15.26
CA MET A 1 -0.23 5.48 14.01
C MET A 1 1.05 6.23 14.31
N LEU A 2 2.07 6.15 13.46
CA LEU A 2 3.30 6.94 13.63
C LEU A 2 3.04 8.42 13.30
N GLY A 3 3.52 9.33 14.15
CA GLY A 3 3.29 10.78 14.01
C GLY A 3 4.08 11.42 12.88
N GLY A 4 3.55 12.53 12.32
CA GLY A 4 4.25 13.31 11.30
C GLY A 4 4.32 12.66 9.92
N THR A 5 3.45 11.67 9.66
CA THR A 5 3.37 10.93 8.40
C THR A 5 2.20 11.41 7.55
N THR A 6 2.25 11.19 6.23
CA THR A 6 1.11 11.43 5.32
C THR A 6 -0.13 10.60 5.73
N THR A 7 0.09 9.44 6.37
CA THR A 7 -0.92 8.57 6.95
C THR A 7 -1.81 9.28 7.98
N GLU A 8 -1.27 10.22 8.76
CA GLU A 8 -2.06 10.98 9.74
C GLU A 8 -3.17 11.81 9.06
N GLN A 9 -2.81 12.56 8.04
CA GLN A 9 -3.75 13.40 7.32
C GLN A 9 -4.79 12.55 6.58
N ALA A 10 -4.35 11.45 5.97
CA ALA A 10 -5.23 10.50 5.31
C ALA A 10 -6.27 9.90 6.27
N LEU A 11 -5.84 9.46 7.46
CA LEU A 11 -6.73 8.90 8.47
C LEU A 11 -7.77 9.92 8.94
N ARG A 12 -7.34 11.14 9.29
CA ARG A 12 -8.26 12.18 9.74
C ARG A 12 -9.30 12.54 8.67
N ASN A 13 -8.88 12.61 7.41
CA ASN A 13 -9.79 12.85 6.29
C ASN A 13 -10.78 11.70 6.10
N ALA A 14 -10.33 10.45 6.19
CA ALA A 14 -11.17 9.28 6.06
C ALA A 14 -12.23 9.19 7.17
N LEU A 15 -11.83 9.40 8.43
CA LEU A 15 -12.74 9.45 9.57
C LEU A 15 -13.81 10.52 9.40
N LYS A 16 -13.40 11.74 9.00
CA LYS A 16 -14.32 12.84 8.72
C LYS A 16 -15.30 12.51 7.61
N LYS A 17 -14.83 11.92 6.50
CA LYS A 17 -15.67 11.53 5.35
C LYS A 17 -16.67 10.43 5.73
N ALA A 18 -16.27 9.51 6.60
CA ALA A 18 -17.11 8.43 7.09
C ALA A 18 -18.06 8.84 8.22
N GLY A 19 -17.95 10.06 8.76
CA GLY A 19 -18.73 10.51 9.92
C GLY A 19 -18.38 9.77 11.21
N VAL A 20 -17.19 9.15 11.27
CA VAL A 20 -16.75 8.35 12.43
C VAL A 20 -16.01 9.25 13.40
N THR A 21 -16.46 9.25 14.66
CA THR A 21 -15.70 9.86 15.76
C THR A 21 -14.78 8.81 16.34
N ALA A 22 -13.47 9.03 16.25
CA ALA A 22 -12.45 8.15 16.80
C ALA A 22 -11.40 8.97 17.55
N ASP A 23 -10.87 8.41 18.63
CA ASP A 23 -9.67 8.94 19.27
C ASP A 23 -8.43 8.49 18.49
N VAL A 24 -7.57 9.44 18.13
CA VAL A 24 -6.42 9.21 17.25
C VAL A 24 -5.14 9.34 18.06
N GLN A 25 -4.58 8.20 18.44
CA GLN A 25 -3.32 8.15 19.17
C GLN A 25 -2.10 8.07 18.23
N VAL A 26 -1.13 8.94 18.50
CA VAL A 26 0.17 8.98 17.84
C VAL A 26 1.18 8.18 18.66
N THR A 27 1.94 7.30 18.00
CA THR A 27 3.03 6.52 18.60
C THR A 27 4.38 7.02 18.10
N LYS A 28 5.45 6.70 18.82
CA LYS A 28 6.83 7.05 18.46
C LYS A 28 7.48 6.02 17.55
N THR A 29 6.99 4.78 17.61
CA THR A 29 7.47 3.68 16.74
C THR A 29 6.31 2.79 16.30
N HIS A 30 6.55 2.01 15.25
CA HIS A 30 5.61 0.98 14.79
C HIS A 30 5.46 -0.17 15.80
N ALA A 31 6.55 -0.55 16.49
CA ALA A 31 6.52 -1.59 17.52
C ALA A 31 5.67 -1.18 18.72
N GLU A 32 5.74 0.09 19.14
CA GLU A 32 4.85 0.64 20.18
C GLU A 32 3.38 0.58 19.76
N GLY A 33 3.08 0.88 18.49
CA GLY A 33 1.73 0.77 17.95
C GLY A 33 1.20 -0.66 17.94
N LEU A 34 2.05 -1.62 17.57
CA LEU A 34 1.70 -3.05 17.64
C LEU A 34 1.48 -3.50 19.08
N ALA A 35 2.31 -3.07 20.03
CA ALA A 35 2.13 -3.41 21.44
C ALA A 35 0.78 -2.90 22.00
N LEU A 36 0.39 -1.66 21.67
CA LEU A 36 -0.92 -1.13 22.06
C LEU A 36 -2.09 -1.89 21.43
N LEU A 37 -1.90 -2.42 20.22
CA LEU A 37 -2.89 -3.23 19.52
C LEU A 37 -3.01 -4.63 20.15
N ASP A 38 -1.88 -5.30 20.38
CA ASP A 38 -1.81 -6.60 21.06
C ASP A 38 -2.39 -6.53 22.49
N ASP A 39 -2.18 -5.41 23.19
CA ASP A 39 -2.71 -5.20 24.55
C ASP A 39 -4.18 -4.71 24.55
N GLY A 40 -4.81 -4.55 23.37
CA GLY A 40 -6.21 -4.13 23.21
C GLY A 40 -6.49 -2.67 23.58
N THR A 41 -5.46 -1.85 23.75
CA THR A 41 -5.58 -0.41 24.08
C THR A 41 -6.10 0.39 22.89
N ILE A 42 -5.72 -0.01 21.67
CA ILE A 42 -6.25 0.56 20.43
C ILE A 42 -6.96 -0.52 19.62
N SER A 43 -8.02 -0.15 18.91
CA SER A 43 -8.79 -1.10 18.08
C SER A 43 -8.22 -1.28 16.66
N GLY A 44 -7.22 -0.48 16.29
CA GLY A 44 -6.62 -0.55 14.96
C GLY A 44 -5.37 0.31 14.84
N TYR A 45 -4.44 -0.12 13.99
CA TYR A 45 -3.20 0.59 13.71
C TYR A 45 -3.07 0.89 12.21
N PHE A 46 -2.70 2.12 11.87
CA PHE A 46 -2.58 2.60 10.50
C PHE A 46 -1.11 2.88 10.16
N ALA A 47 -0.64 2.31 9.05
CA ALA A 47 0.68 2.48 8.44
C ALA A 47 0.66 1.96 6.99
N GLU A 48 1.80 2.03 6.30
CA GLU A 48 2.00 1.42 4.98
C GLU A 48 1.80 -0.10 5.02
N ARG A 49 1.29 -0.69 3.93
CA ARG A 49 0.83 -2.09 3.94
C ARG A 49 1.95 -3.10 4.16
N ASP A 50 3.13 -2.84 3.62
CA ASP A 50 4.33 -3.64 3.83
C ASP A 50 4.80 -3.59 5.29
N ILE A 51 4.77 -2.41 5.92
CA ILE A 51 5.00 -2.24 7.36
C ILE A 51 3.96 -3.05 8.15
N LEU A 52 2.67 -2.90 7.85
CA LEU A 52 1.61 -3.66 8.54
C LEU A 52 1.78 -5.18 8.37
N THR A 53 2.16 -5.63 7.17
CA THR A 53 2.42 -7.05 6.89
C THR A 53 3.64 -7.56 7.65
N SER A 54 4.68 -6.73 7.81
CA SER A 54 5.84 -7.05 8.64
C SER A 54 5.47 -7.13 10.12
N LEU A 55 4.74 -6.14 10.63
CA LEU A 55 4.28 -6.09 12.02
C LEU A 55 3.41 -7.29 12.39
N LEU A 56 2.49 -7.68 11.50
CA LEU A 56 1.65 -8.85 11.71
C LEU A 56 2.48 -10.11 11.95
N ARG A 57 3.60 -10.30 11.24
CA ARG A 57 4.50 -11.45 11.43
C ARG A 57 5.22 -11.44 12.78
N THR A 58 5.28 -10.29 13.43
CA THR A 58 5.97 -10.09 14.73
C THR A 58 5.01 -9.91 15.90
N SER A 59 3.69 -9.93 15.67
CA SER A 59 2.67 -9.84 16.73
C SER A 59 2.74 -11.04 17.66
N LYS A 60 2.32 -10.85 18.91
CA LYS A 60 2.17 -11.94 19.90
C LYS A 60 1.01 -12.88 19.56
N ALA A 61 -0.02 -12.39 18.86
CA ALA A 61 -1.23 -13.12 18.50
C ALA A 61 -1.63 -12.82 17.03
N PRO A 62 -0.80 -13.22 16.06
CA PRO A 62 -1.01 -12.89 14.64
C PRO A 62 -2.33 -13.43 14.08
N GLU A 63 -2.88 -14.50 14.65
CA GLU A 63 -4.17 -15.08 14.30
C GLU A 63 -5.38 -14.24 14.71
N GLU A 64 -5.22 -13.34 15.69
CA GLU A 64 -6.27 -12.42 16.15
C GLU A 64 -6.27 -11.10 15.36
N LEU A 65 -5.22 -10.88 14.56
CA LEU A 65 -5.03 -9.68 13.78
C LEU A 65 -5.20 -9.95 12.28
N MET A 66 -5.64 -8.92 11.55
CA MET A 66 -5.64 -8.94 10.10
C MET A 66 -5.22 -7.58 9.55
N VAL A 67 -4.57 -7.59 8.39
CA VAL A 67 -4.37 -6.38 7.60
C VAL A 67 -5.64 -6.16 6.78
N SER A 68 -6.31 -5.03 6.98
CA SER A 68 -7.52 -4.68 6.23
C SER A 68 -7.25 -4.58 4.73
N GLU A 69 -8.23 -4.95 3.91
CA GLU A 69 -8.22 -4.69 2.46
C GLU A 69 -8.70 -3.27 2.10
N ASN A 70 -9.09 -2.46 3.09
CA ASN A 70 -9.44 -1.06 2.89
C ASN A 70 -8.19 -0.19 2.91
N TYR A 71 -8.02 0.61 1.84
CA TYR A 71 -6.92 1.55 1.68
C TYR A 71 -7.41 2.96 1.98
N LEU A 72 -6.63 3.73 2.76
CA LEU A 72 -6.88 5.16 2.96
C LEU A 72 -6.32 6.01 1.82
N THR A 73 -5.15 5.61 1.32
CA THR A 73 -4.49 6.19 0.14
C THR A 73 -4.03 5.07 -0.78
N ILE A 74 -4.00 5.36 -2.08
CA ILE A 74 -3.35 4.55 -3.09
C ILE A 74 -2.27 5.44 -3.68
N GLU A 75 -1.01 5.07 -3.49
CA GLU A 75 0.15 5.85 -3.90
C GLU A 75 0.90 5.06 -4.97
N PRO A 76 0.48 5.16 -6.25
CA PRO A 76 1.16 4.45 -7.33
C PRO A 76 2.55 5.05 -7.56
N TYR A 77 3.53 4.17 -7.74
CA TYR A 77 4.90 4.56 -8.05
C TYR A 77 5.02 4.79 -9.55
N ALA A 78 5.76 5.84 -9.94
CA ALA A 78 5.97 6.20 -11.34
C ALA A 78 7.46 6.39 -11.64
N LEU A 79 7.83 6.18 -12.91
CA LEU A 79 9.17 6.52 -13.39
C LEU A 79 9.24 8.04 -13.65
N ALA A 80 10.19 8.71 -13.00
CA ALA A 80 10.45 10.13 -13.27
C ALA A 80 11.19 10.27 -14.61
N LEU A 81 10.69 11.13 -15.50
CA LEU A 81 11.23 11.37 -16.83
C LEU A 81 11.53 12.86 -17.05
N PRO A 82 12.42 13.21 -18.00
CA PRO A 82 12.63 14.60 -18.39
C PRO A 82 11.34 15.30 -18.81
N LEU A 83 11.13 16.51 -18.31
CA LEU A 83 9.97 17.31 -18.67
C LEU A 83 10.04 17.73 -20.14
N GLY A 84 8.97 17.50 -20.90
CA GLY A 84 8.83 17.93 -22.30
C GLY A 84 9.18 16.86 -23.33
N ASP A 85 9.81 15.76 -22.95
CA ASP A 85 10.13 14.65 -23.86
C ASP A 85 8.94 13.67 -23.99
N GLN A 86 7.97 14.03 -24.83
CA GLN A 86 6.75 13.26 -25.00
C GLN A 86 6.98 11.95 -25.76
N GLU A 87 7.93 11.91 -26.71
CA GLU A 87 8.26 10.71 -27.46
C GLU A 87 8.90 9.66 -26.55
N PHE A 88 9.84 10.06 -25.69
CA PHE A 88 10.44 9.14 -24.74
C PHE A 88 9.43 8.65 -23.71
N ARG A 89 8.58 9.53 -23.19
CA ARG A 89 7.47 9.13 -22.30
C ARG A 89 6.58 8.09 -22.97
N LEU A 90 6.13 8.34 -24.20
CA LEU A 90 5.25 7.42 -24.91
C LEU A 90 5.92 6.07 -25.19
N ALA A 91 7.21 6.06 -25.49
CA ALA A 91 7.98 4.82 -25.65
C ALA A 91 8.02 4.01 -24.34
N VAL A 92 8.25 4.66 -23.20
CA VAL A 92 8.22 4.03 -21.87
C VAL A 92 6.82 3.52 -21.53
N ASP A 93 5.78 4.35 -21.72
CA ASP A 93 4.40 4.00 -21.41
C ASP A 93 3.94 2.78 -22.24
N ARG A 94 4.31 2.71 -23.54
CA ARG A 94 4.04 1.54 -24.40
C ARG A 94 4.76 0.28 -23.92
N ALA A 95 6.03 0.38 -23.55
CA ALA A 95 6.80 -0.76 -23.05
C ALA A 95 6.20 -1.30 -21.74
N LEU A 96 5.84 -0.41 -20.81
CA LEU A 96 5.19 -0.80 -19.56
C LEU A 96 3.81 -1.39 -19.80
N SER A 97 3.02 -0.83 -20.72
CA SER A 97 1.69 -1.36 -21.08
C SER A 97 1.77 -2.79 -21.59
N HIS A 98 2.76 -3.10 -22.45
CA HIS A 98 2.98 -4.46 -22.92
C HIS A 98 3.32 -5.44 -21.78
N ILE A 99 4.17 -5.01 -20.84
CA ILE A 99 4.49 -5.81 -19.65
C ILE A 99 3.25 -6.02 -18.78
N TYR A 100 2.46 -4.98 -18.53
CA TYR A 100 1.28 -5.04 -17.64
C TYR A 100 0.13 -5.88 -18.19
N LEU A 101 -0.03 -5.91 -19.52
CA LEU A 101 -1.09 -6.69 -20.19
C LEU A 101 -0.66 -8.12 -20.55
N SER A 102 0.63 -8.44 -20.42
CA SER A 102 1.16 -9.80 -20.61
C SER A 102 1.38 -10.52 -19.29
N ASP A 103 1.72 -11.81 -19.35
CA ASP A 103 2.11 -12.61 -18.18
C ASP A 103 3.49 -12.21 -17.63
N GLU A 104 4.23 -11.33 -18.30
CA GLU A 104 5.58 -10.89 -17.89
C GLU A 104 5.56 -10.18 -16.54
N ILE A 105 4.54 -9.35 -16.26
CA ILE A 105 4.42 -8.65 -14.97
C ILE A 105 4.34 -9.63 -13.79
N GLY A 106 3.72 -10.80 -13.98
CA GLY A 106 3.68 -11.86 -12.98
C GLY A 106 5.08 -12.40 -12.69
N THR A 107 5.86 -12.67 -13.73
CA THR A 107 7.25 -13.14 -13.61
C THR A 107 8.14 -12.11 -12.90
N ILE A 108 7.99 -10.82 -13.23
CA ILE A 108 8.73 -9.73 -12.58
C ILE A 108 8.36 -9.66 -11.09
N PHE A 109 7.07 -9.74 -10.76
CA PHE A 109 6.59 -9.70 -9.38
C PHE A 109 7.16 -10.85 -8.54
N GLU A 110 7.11 -12.08 -9.05
CA GLU A 110 7.64 -13.26 -8.36
C GLU A 110 9.14 -13.15 -8.08
N ARG A 111 9.91 -12.62 -9.04
CA ARG A 111 11.35 -12.38 -8.86
C ARG A 111 11.64 -11.34 -7.78
N ALA A 112 10.82 -10.29 -7.70
CA ALA A 112 11.01 -9.20 -6.74
C ALA A 112 10.57 -9.56 -5.30
N PHE A 113 9.48 -10.32 -5.15
CA PHE A 113 8.80 -10.52 -3.85
C PHE A 113 8.76 -11.99 -3.37
N SER A 114 9.44 -12.91 -4.06
CA SER A 114 9.42 -14.37 -3.90
C SER A 114 8.25 -15.09 -4.60
N SER A 115 8.49 -16.35 -4.97
CA SER A 115 7.52 -17.23 -5.65
C SER A 115 6.27 -17.57 -4.83
N LYS A 116 6.24 -17.25 -3.54
CA LYS A 116 5.07 -17.47 -2.68
C LYS A 116 4.19 -16.21 -2.56
N ALA A 117 4.70 -15.04 -2.93
CA ALA A 117 3.94 -13.81 -2.89
C ALA A 117 2.92 -13.80 -4.04
N LYS A 118 1.71 -13.32 -3.75
CA LYS A 118 0.68 -13.10 -4.76
C LYS A 118 0.33 -11.61 -4.80
N PRO A 119 0.27 -10.98 -5.98
CA PRO A 119 -0.17 -9.60 -6.08
C PRO A 119 -1.63 -9.50 -5.62
N SER A 120 -1.94 -8.46 -4.85
CA SER A 120 -3.32 -8.18 -4.41
C SER A 120 -4.22 -7.91 -5.61
N GLN A 121 -5.54 -8.04 -5.42
CA GLN A 121 -6.49 -7.74 -6.49
C GLN A 121 -6.38 -6.28 -6.94
N LEU A 122 -6.19 -5.35 -6.01
CA LEU A 122 -5.97 -3.94 -6.32
C LEU A 122 -4.72 -3.74 -7.18
N LEU A 123 -3.61 -4.41 -6.86
CA LEU A 123 -2.38 -4.28 -7.64
C LEU A 123 -2.55 -4.84 -9.06
N LYS A 124 -3.26 -5.97 -9.21
CA LYS A 124 -3.61 -6.50 -10.54
C LYS A 124 -4.46 -5.51 -11.33
N THR A 125 -5.45 -4.90 -10.68
CA THR A 125 -6.28 -3.86 -11.32
C THR A 125 -5.44 -2.65 -11.73
N LEU A 126 -4.49 -2.22 -10.88
CA LEU A 126 -3.59 -1.10 -11.18
C LEU A 126 -2.78 -1.34 -12.45
N PHE A 127 -2.26 -2.55 -12.66
CA PHE A 127 -1.55 -2.90 -13.91
C PHE A 127 -2.42 -2.68 -15.14
N VAL A 128 -3.66 -3.19 -15.10
CA VAL A 128 -4.59 -3.10 -16.24
C VAL A 128 -5.01 -1.66 -16.52
N ILE A 129 -5.37 -0.88 -15.50
CA ILE A 129 -5.87 0.50 -15.71
C ILE A 129 -4.74 1.49 -16.04
N SER A 130 -3.48 1.13 -15.77
CA SER A 130 -2.32 1.96 -16.10
C SER A 130 -1.81 1.72 -17.52
N ALA A 131 -2.25 0.64 -18.18
CA ALA A 131 -1.85 0.33 -19.54
C ALA A 131 -2.58 1.22 -20.56
N LEU A 132 -1.85 1.62 -21.60
CA LEU A 132 -2.43 2.24 -22.78
C LEU A 132 -3.30 1.21 -23.53
N PRO A 133 -4.44 1.63 -24.12
CA PRO A 133 -5.21 0.78 -25.02
C PRO A 133 -4.43 0.51 -26.31
N ASP A 134 -4.74 -0.61 -26.97
CA ASP A 134 -4.27 -0.94 -28.32
C ASP A 134 -4.79 0.06 -29.38
#